data_AF-A0A519TEY7-F1
#
_entry.id   AF-A0A519TEY7-F1
#
_cell.length_a   1.000
_cell.length_b   1.000
_cell.length_c   1.000
_cell.angle_alpha   90.00
_cell.angle_beta   90.00
_cell.angle_gamma   90.00
#
_symmetry.space_group_name_H-M   'P 1'
#
loop_
_entity.id
_entity.type
_entity.pdbx_description
1 polymer ?
#
loop_
_entity_poly.entity_id
_entity_poly.type
_entity_poly.pdbx_seq_one_letter_code
_entity_poly.pdbx_strand_id
1 'polypeptide(L)' 'MHLLATQNPGCFTLAYLPDQHILIGRWLRPVLLHELQAHYQELLGAALAHGSCRYWLLDVRRRRINDADAVRWFGE' A
#
# COMPACT_ATOMS: atom_id res chain seq x y z
N MET A 1 6.17 3.38 15.22
CA MET A 1 5.53 2.71 14.07
C MET A 1 4.33 1.93 14.58
N HIS A 2 3.14 2.22 14.07
CA HIS A 2 1.90 1.53 14.42
C HIS A 2 1.48 0.64 13.25
N LEU A 3 1.33 -0.66 13.49
CA LEU A 3 0.77 -1.56 12.50
C LEU A 3 -0.74 -1.32 12.41
N LEU A 4 -1.23 -1.11 11.20
CA LEU A 4 -2.64 -0.94 10.91
C LEU A 4 -3.24 -2.28 10.47
N ALA A 5 -4.50 -2.50 10.81
CA ALA A 5 -5.24 -3.65 10.31
C ALA A 5 -5.33 -3.58 8.77
N THR A 6 -5.10 -4.70 8.12
CA THR A 6 -5.21 -4.85 6.66
C THR A 6 -6.18 -5.98 6.36
N GLN A 7 -6.84 -5.92 5.20
CA GLN A 7 -7.82 -6.94 4.81
C GLN A 7 -7.15 -8.29 4.52
N ASN A 8 -5.93 -8.27 4.00
CA ASN A 8 -5.17 -9.47 3.67
C ASN A 8 -3.72 -9.41 4.22
N PRO A 9 -3.53 -9.68 5.52
CA PRO A 9 -2.23 -9.57 6.18
C PRO A 9 -1.18 -10.57 5.64
N GLY A 10 -1.62 -11.60 4.91
CA GLY A 10 -0.73 -12.58 4.27
C GLY A 10 -0.05 -12.05 3.01
N CYS A 11 -0.55 -10.97 2.40
CA CYS A 11 0.03 -10.42 1.18
C CYS A 11 0.36 -8.92 1.26
N PHE A 12 -0.26 -8.18 2.19
CA PHE A 12 -0.03 -6.76 2.36
C PHE A 12 -0.04 -6.38 3.84
N THR A 13 0.88 -5.49 4.23
CA THR A 13 0.91 -4.89 5.57
C THR A 13 0.99 -3.39 5.47
N LEU A 14 0.33 -2.71 6.39
CA LEU A 14 0.26 -1.27 6.44
C LEU A 14 0.71 -0.76 7.82
N ALA A 15 1.54 0.27 7.85
CA ALA A 15 1.98 0.88 9.09
C ALA A 15 2.06 2.41 8.99
N TYR A 16 1.80 3.11 10.10
CA TYR A 16 1.90 4.56 10.20
C TYR A 16 3.01 4.96 11.18
N LEU A 17 3.87 5.88 10.78
CA LEU A 17 4.93 6.47 11.59
C LEU A 17 4.49 7.89 11.96
N PRO A 18 3.93 8.11 13.16
CA PRO A 18 3.33 9.39 13.54
C PRO A 18 4.35 10.53 13.57
N ASP A 19 5.54 10.29 14.12
CA ASP A 19 6.58 11.30 14.29
C ASP A 19 7.10 11.86 12.96
N GLN A 20 7.08 11.04 11.90
CA GLN A 20 7.48 11.46 10.54
C GLN A 20 6.27 11.77 9.65
N HIS A 21 5.06 11.46 10.12
CA HIS A 21 3.84 11.50 9.33
C HIS A 21 3.97 10.72 8.01
N ILE A 22 4.43 9.47 8.11
CA ILE A 22 4.68 8.57 6.96
C ILE A 22 3.77 7.35 7.05
N LEU A 23 3.14 7.00 5.93
CA LEU A 23 2.44 5.74 5.73
C LEU A 23 3.35 4.75 4.99
N ILE A 24 3.45 3.51 5.47
CA ILE A 24 4.28 2.46 4.89
C ILE A 24 3.38 1.31 4.45
N GLY A 25 3.29 1.08 3.14
CA GLY A 25 2.64 -0.09 2.56
C GLY A 25 3.69 -1.10 2.10
N ARG A 26 3.53 -2.38 2.45
CA ARG A 26 4.47 -3.44 2.07
C ARG A 26 3.74 -4.64 1.48
N TRP A 27 4.13 -5.02 0.26
CA TRP A 27 3.69 -6.27 -0.36
C TRP A 27 4.62 -7.41 0.05
N LEU A 28 4.04 -8.48 0.61
CA LEU A 28 4.78 -9.63 1.12
C LEU A 28 5.02 -10.71 0.06
N ARG A 29 4.28 -10.65 -1.05
CA ARG A 29 4.36 -11.53 -2.22
C ARG A 29 3.90 -10.78 -3.48
N PRO A 30 4.08 -11.37 -4.68
CA PRO A 30 3.33 -10.98 -5.86
C PRO A 30 1.82 -11.00 -5.59
N VAL A 31 1.11 -10.00 -6.11
CA VAL A 31 -0.34 -9.86 -6.00
C VAL A 31 -0.96 -9.69 -7.37
N LEU A 32 -2.22 -10.07 -7.50
CA LEU A 32 -3.02 -9.83 -8.71
C LEU A 32 -3.48 -8.35 -8.77
N LEU A 33 -3.93 -7.89 -9.95
CA LEU A 33 -4.37 -6.50 -10.13
C LEU A 33 -5.47 -6.09 -9.13
N HIS A 34 -6.48 -6.95 -8.90
CA HIS A 34 -7.57 -6.62 -7.98
C HIS A 34 -7.10 -6.50 -6.53
N GLU A 35 -6.12 -7.31 -6.11
CA GLU A 35 -5.51 -7.21 -4.78
C GLU A 35 -4.71 -5.90 -4.68
N LEU A 36 -3.95 -5.55 -5.72
CA LEU A 36 -3.22 -4.29 -5.78
C LEU A 36 -4.16 -3.07 -5.65
N GLN A 37 -5.28 -3.07 -6.38
CA GLN A 37 -6.31 -2.04 -6.30
C GLN A 37 -6.91 -1.94 -4.90
N ALA A 38 -7.26 -3.07 -4.28
CA ALA A 38 -7.78 -3.11 -2.92
C ALA A 38 -6.78 -2.54 -1.90
N HIS A 39 -5.51 -2.95 -1.96
CA HIS A 39 -4.46 -2.45 -1.06
C HIS A 39 -4.20 -0.95 -1.23
N TYR A 40 -4.37 -0.43 -2.46
CA TYR A 40 -4.26 1.01 -2.70
C TYR A 40 -5.41 1.79 -2.07
N GLN A 41 -6.63 1.23 -2.08
CA GLN A 41 -7.76 1.82 -1.34
C GLN A 41 -7.54 1.76 0.17
N GLU A 42 -6.94 0.69 0.69
CA GLU A 42 -6.54 0.62 2.11
C GLU A 42 -5.49 1.68 2.48
N LEU A 43 -4.48 1.90 1.62
CA LEU A 43 -3.49 2.98 1.77
C LEU A 43 -4.18 4.35 1.80
N LEU A 44 -5.06 4.61 0.84
CA LEU A 44 -5.79 5.89 0.75
C LEU A 44 -6.66 6.12 1.98
N GLY A 45 -7.41 5.10 2.41
CA GLY A 45 -8.25 5.17 3.61
C GLY A 45 -7.43 5.48 4.87
N ALA A 46 -6.27 4.84 5.04
CA ALA A 46 -5.39 5.13 6.16
C ALA A 46 -4.75 6.52 6.07
N ALA A 47 -4.38 6.98 4.87
CA ALA A 47 -3.86 8.33 4.68
C ALA A 47 -4.88 9.38 5.12
N LEU A 48 -6.14 9.23 4.71
CA LEU A 48 -7.25 10.11 5.10
C LEU A 48 -7.51 10.05 6.61
N ALA A 49 -7.54 8.86 7.20
CA ALA A 49 -7.74 8.66 8.64
C ALA A 49 -6.64 9.29 9.49
N HIS A 50 -5.42 9.40 8.95
CA HIS A 50 -4.27 10.03 9.59
C HIS A 50 -4.03 11.45 9.07
N GLY A 51 -5.08 12.25 8.90
CA GLY A 51 -4.97 13.68 8.62
C GLY A 51 -4.48 14.01 7.20
N SER A 52 -4.89 13.21 6.22
CA SER A 52 -4.44 13.33 4.82
C SER A 52 -2.92 13.19 4.68
N CYS A 53 -2.35 12.18 5.32
CA CYS A 53 -0.93 11.85 5.28
C CYS A 53 -0.45 11.63 3.84
N ARG A 54 0.39 12.53 3.35
CA ARG A 54 0.85 12.57 1.94
C ARG A 54 2.17 11.83 1.66
N TYR A 55 2.89 11.41 2.70
CA TYR A 55 4.19 10.76 2.55
C TYR A 55 4.05 9.25 2.62
N TRP A 56 4.20 8.58 1.48
CA TRP A 56 4.00 7.13 1.38
C TRP A 56 5.31 6.44 0.99
N LEU A 57 5.67 5.41 1.75
CA LEU A 57 6.75 4.49 1.41
C LEU A 57 6.15 3.15 1.01
N LEU A 58 6.37 2.77 -0.24
CA LEU A 58 5.83 1.57 -0.84
C LEU A 58 6.94 0.54 -1.04
N ASP A 59 6.94 -0.52 -0.22
CA ASP A 59 7.87 -1.63 -0.34
C ASP A 59 7.37 -2.60 -1.43
N VAL A 60 7.82 -2.34 -2.65
CA VAL A 60 7.44 -3.07 -3.87
C VAL A 60 8.42 -4.18 -4.26
N ARG A 61 9.41 -4.49 -3.42
CA ARG A 61 10.52 -5.41 -3.74
C ARG A 61 10.06 -6.83 -4.12
N ARG A 62 8.87 -7.23 -3.70
CA ARG A 62 8.27 -8.54 -3.97
C ARG A 62 7.13 -8.50 -4.99
N ARG A 63 6.85 -7.36 -5.60
CA ARG A 63 5.88 -7.24 -6.69
C ARG A 63 6.45 -7.85 -7.98
N ARG A 64 5.57 -8.22 -8.90
CA ARG A 64 5.96 -8.48 -10.30
C ARG A 64 6.41 -7.16 -10.92
N ILE A 65 7.63 -7.14 -11.44
CA ILE A 65 8.18 -6.01 -12.20
C ILE A 65 7.54 -6.02 -13.58
N ASN A 66 7.19 -4.85 -14.12
CA ASN A 66 6.60 -4.66 -15.44
C ASN A 66 5.28 -5.44 -15.69
N ASP A 67 4.46 -5.60 -14.65
CA ASP A 67 3.08 -6.03 -14.82
C ASP A 67 2.31 -4.96 -15.62
N ALA A 68 2.03 -5.24 -16.89
CA ALA A 68 1.47 -4.27 -17.83
C ALA A 68 0.11 -3.75 -17.39
N ASP A 69 -0.72 -4.61 -16.78
CA ASP A 69 -2.03 -4.21 -16.29
C ASP A 69 -1.90 -3.30 -15.07
N ALA A 70 -0.98 -3.61 -14.15
CA ALA A 70 -0.70 -2.75 -13.01
C ALA A 70 -0.11 -1.39 -13.44
N VAL A 71 0.82 -1.38 -14.40
CA VAL A 71 1.43 -0.15 -14.92
C VAL A 71 0.39 0.73 -15.60
N ARG A 72 -0.48 0.14 -16.44
CA ARG A 72 -1.57 0.87 -17.08
C ARG A 72 -2.49 1.51 -16.03
N TRP A 73 -2.91 0.72 -15.04
CA TRP A 73 -3.80 1.19 -13.99
C TRP A 73 -3.18 2.31 -13.13
N PHE A 74 -1.88 2.26 -12.84
CA PHE A 74 -1.21 3.36 -12.13
C PHE A 74 -1.16 4.69 -12.91
N GLY A 75 -1.33 4.65 -14.22
CA GLY A 75 -1.34 5.83 -15.08
C GLY A 75 -2.73 6.40 -15.38
N GLU A 76 -3.79 5.78 -14.88
CA GLU A 76 -5.18 6.26 -14.97
C GLU A 76 -5.45 7.38 -13.94
#